data_AF-A0A3N5S8J4-F1
#
_entry.id   AF-A0A3N5S8J4-F1
#
_cell.length_a   1.000
_cell.length_b   1.000
_cell.length_c   1.000
_cell.angle_alpha   90.00
_cell.angle_beta   90.00
_cell.angle_gamma   90.00
#
_symmetry.space_group_name_H-M   'P 1'
#
loop_
_entity.id
_entity.type
_entity.pdbx_description
1 polymer ?
#
loop_
_entity_poly.entity_id
_entity_poly.type
_entity_poly.pdbx_seq_one_letter_code
_entity_poly.pdbx_strand_id
1 'polypeptide(L)'
;MTKEKLVYRGKSKDVYEIAEGQYAGKYRMVFTDRGTGYMENGKPVFDPGYDVVVGEIPGKGAVACSFATHFFKLLKDKGIASHYIASHGDNEMIVEPAVPISLAEEAPEYNGSAPLANLEFTWRNNGQGSFWRRYPFIKPCRKLNCLVEAWTKGDTDILITFESLEDTGVMTRAEIEQVKSLVTEIAAVVTRDMASRGLHVIDGKFELGRLKGGDGRILLIDEISPDVLRVCRGYAPDARGDCSIHSKCIETKFAGGKRTIV
;
A
#
# COMPACT_ATOMS: atom_id res chain seq x y z
N MET A 1 31.40 5.92 -12.56
CA MET A 1 30.33 5.76 -11.56
C MET A 1 29.23 6.73 -11.96
N THR A 2 28.11 6.21 -12.48
CA THR A 2 26.95 7.02 -12.84
C THR A 2 26.50 7.79 -11.58
N LYS A 3 26.48 9.12 -11.63
CA LYS A 3 26.07 9.97 -10.52
C LYS A 3 24.55 9.91 -10.38
N GLU A 4 24.05 8.88 -9.73
CA GLU A 4 22.65 8.83 -9.33
C GLU A 4 22.41 9.73 -8.12
N LYS A 5 21.28 10.44 -8.12
CA LYS A 5 20.89 11.36 -7.03
C LYS A 5 19.83 10.69 -6.17
N LEU A 6 20.09 10.52 -4.87
CA LEU A 6 19.06 10.06 -3.93
C LEU A 6 17.92 11.08 -3.88
N VAL A 7 16.70 10.63 -4.19
CA VAL A 7 15.47 11.44 -4.16
C VAL A 7 14.77 11.24 -2.82
N TYR A 8 14.65 10.00 -2.38
CA TYR A 8 13.93 9.63 -1.16
C TYR A 8 14.51 8.34 -0.58
N ARG A 9 14.65 8.30 0.75
CA ARG A 9 15.00 7.10 1.50
C ARG A 9 13.84 6.75 2.41
N GLY A 10 13.13 5.69 2.04
CA GLY A 10 12.00 5.16 2.80
C GLY A 10 12.41 4.09 3.79
N LYS A 11 11.40 3.46 4.40
CA LYS A 11 11.55 2.37 5.38
C LYS A 11 11.96 1.05 4.72
N SER A 12 11.36 0.75 3.56
CA SER A 12 11.59 -0.49 2.81
C SER A 12 12.27 -0.26 1.45
N LYS A 13 12.35 0.98 0.97
CA LYS A 13 12.82 1.31 -0.39
C LYS A 13 13.62 2.60 -0.43
N ASP A 14 14.65 2.65 -1.26
CA ASP A 14 15.39 3.87 -1.60
C ASP A 14 15.08 4.24 -3.06
N VAL A 15 14.91 5.53 -3.34
CA VAL A 15 14.56 6.03 -4.68
C VAL A 15 15.65 6.95 -5.18
N TYR A 16 16.18 6.64 -6.35
CA TYR A 16 17.24 7.41 -7.01
C TYR A 16 16.75 7.96 -8.34
N GLU A 17 17.19 9.16 -8.69
CA GLU A 17 17.05 9.72 -10.03
C GLU A 17 18.20 9.23 -10.91
N ILE A 18 17.84 8.70 -12.08
CA ILE A 18 18.79 8.19 -13.06
C ILE A 18 19.24 9.35 -13.95
N ALA A 19 20.52 9.70 -13.87
CA ALA A 19 21.05 10.87 -14.57
C ALA A 19 21.33 10.65 -16.07
N GLU A 20 21.69 9.42 -16.47
CA GLU A 20 22.22 9.11 -17.80
C GLU A 20 21.74 7.74 -18.31
N GLY A 21 21.90 7.50 -19.61
CA GLY A 21 21.57 6.23 -20.26
C GLY A 21 20.11 6.11 -20.70
N GLN A 22 19.68 4.87 -21.00
CA GLN A 22 18.35 4.59 -21.56
C GLN A 22 17.19 5.07 -20.67
N TYR A 23 17.41 5.13 -19.35
CA TYR A 23 16.41 5.54 -18.37
C TYR A 23 16.69 6.91 -17.75
N ALA A 24 17.48 7.76 -18.40
CA ALA A 24 17.74 9.12 -17.93
C ALA A 24 16.43 9.89 -17.66
N GLY A 25 16.37 10.57 -16.51
CA GLY A 25 15.19 11.29 -16.03
C GLY A 25 14.10 10.41 -15.39
N LYS A 26 14.29 9.09 -15.33
CA LYS A 26 13.40 8.16 -14.62
C LYS A 26 13.89 7.89 -13.19
N TYR A 27 13.05 7.23 -12.40
CA TYR A 27 13.41 6.83 -11.03
C TYR A 27 13.74 5.35 -10.94
N ARG A 28 14.78 5.04 -10.16
CA ARG A 28 15.18 3.69 -9.76
C ARG A 28 14.78 3.47 -8.31
N MET A 29 13.82 2.59 -8.08
CA MET A 29 13.38 2.15 -6.76
C MET A 29 14.15 0.88 -6.38
N VAL A 30 14.97 0.98 -5.33
CA VAL A 30 15.74 -0.13 -4.77
C VAL A 30 15.02 -0.67 -3.54
N PHE A 31 14.51 -1.89 -3.64
CA PHE A 31 13.86 -2.59 -2.55
C PHE A 31 14.92 -3.14 -1.61
N THR A 32 14.79 -2.82 -0.32
CA THR A 32 15.78 -3.16 0.70
C THR A 32 15.30 -4.31 1.57
N ASP A 33 16.24 -4.99 2.23
CA ASP A 33 15.95 -6.06 3.18
C ASP A 33 15.47 -5.55 4.55
N ARG A 34 15.37 -4.22 4.73
CA ARG A 34 14.87 -3.60 5.95
C ARG A 34 13.43 -4.04 6.22
N GLY A 35 13.21 -4.54 7.45
CA GLY A 35 11.91 -4.92 7.98
C GLY A 35 11.47 -3.93 9.05
N THR A 36 10.21 -3.55 9.00
CA THR A 36 9.58 -2.74 10.05
C THR A 36 8.87 -3.62 11.08
N GLY A 37 8.65 -3.07 12.28
CA GLY A 37 8.07 -3.83 13.38
C GLY A 37 8.28 -3.15 14.73
N TYR A 38 8.39 -3.97 15.77
CA TYR A 38 8.70 -3.53 17.13
C TYR A 38 9.68 -4.47 17.82
N MET A 39 10.25 -4.03 18.94
CA MET A 39 11.14 -4.85 19.76
C MET A 39 10.36 -5.51 20.90
N GLU A 40 10.43 -6.83 21.01
CA GLU A 40 9.87 -7.60 22.12
C GLU A 40 10.98 -8.42 22.78
N ASN A 41 11.22 -8.19 24.07
CA ASN A 41 12.30 -8.87 24.83
C ASN A 41 13.69 -8.79 24.15
N GLY A 42 14.01 -7.64 23.55
CA GLY A 42 15.27 -7.39 22.86
C GLY A 42 15.40 -8.07 21.48
N LYS A 43 14.32 -8.68 20.95
CA LYS A 43 14.28 -9.29 19.62
C LYS A 43 13.33 -8.53 18.70
N PRO A 44 13.65 -8.39 17.40
CA PRO A 44 12.74 -7.79 16.45
C PRO A 44 11.55 -8.73 16.19
N VAL A 45 10.35 -8.18 16.26
CA VAL A 45 9.12 -8.77 15.74
C VAL A 45 8.75 -7.98 14.50
N PHE A 46 8.82 -8.62 13.33
CA PHE A 46 8.54 -7.97 12.06
C PHE A 46 7.03 -7.87 11.84
N ASP A 47 6.55 -6.64 11.66
CA ASP A 47 5.17 -6.32 11.35
C ASP A 47 5.17 -5.09 10.41
N PRO A 48 4.83 -5.27 9.11
CA PRO A 48 4.84 -4.18 8.14
C PRO A 48 3.79 -3.10 8.43
N GLY A 49 2.87 -3.33 9.38
CA GLY A 49 1.96 -2.31 9.89
C GLY A 49 2.59 -1.32 10.87
N TYR A 50 3.87 -1.49 11.23
CA TYR A 50 4.65 -0.54 12.01
C TYR A 50 5.57 0.29 11.12
N ASP A 51 5.90 1.47 11.62
CA ASP A 51 6.65 2.50 10.88
C ASP A 51 8.12 2.62 11.29
N VAL A 52 8.60 1.70 12.13
CA VAL A 52 9.97 1.69 12.66
C VAL A 52 10.74 0.51 12.07
N VAL A 53 11.90 0.77 11.47
CA VAL A 53 12.82 -0.29 11.02
C VAL A 53 13.45 -0.93 12.26
N VAL A 54 13.27 -2.25 12.42
CA VAL A 54 13.75 -2.99 13.60
C VAL A 54 14.82 -4.02 13.27
N GLY A 55 15.11 -4.23 11.98
CA GLY A 55 16.15 -5.14 11.53
C GLY A 55 16.07 -5.39 10.04
N GLU A 56 16.76 -6.45 9.60
CA GLU A 56 16.79 -6.89 8.22
C GLU A 56 16.28 -8.33 8.10
N ILE A 57 15.54 -8.61 7.03
CA ILE A 57 15.11 -9.94 6.62
C ILE A 57 15.84 -10.24 5.30
N PRO A 58 16.88 -11.11 5.30
CA PRO A 58 17.65 -11.39 4.11
C PRO A 58 16.79 -11.84 2.93
N GLY A 59 16.97 -11.20 1.77
CA GLY A 59 16.24 -11.48 0.53
C GLY A 59 14.83 -10.88 0.43
N LYS A 60 14.37 -10.17 1.47
CA LYS A 60 13.04 -9.52 1.46
C LYS A 60 12.91 -8.52 0.32
N GLY A 61 13.93 -7.71 0.05
CA GLY A 61 13.91 -6.70 -1.00
C GLY A 61 13.71 -7.32 -2.38
N ALA A 62 14.41 -8.42 -2.66
CA ALA A 62 14.28 -9.17 -3.91
C ALA A 62 12.87 -9.78 -4.06
N VAL A 63 12.33 -10.38 -3.00
CA VAL A 63 10.97 -10.93 -3.00
C VAL A 63 9.93 -9.83 -3.24
N ALA A 64 10.05 -8.69 -2.55
CA ALA A 64 9.13 -7.56 -2.72
C ALA A 64 9.18 -7.00 -4.14
N CYS A 65 10.37 -6.84 -4.72
CA CYS A 65 10.52 -6.36 -6.10
C CYS A 65 9.97 -7.35 -7.13
N SER A 66 10.25 -8.65 -6.97
CA SER A 66 9.70 -9.69 -7.86
C SER A 66 8.17 -9.73 -7.81
N PHE A 67 7.60 -9.53 -6.62
CA PHE A 67 6.15 -9.52 -6.43
C PHE A 67 5.51 -8.28 -7.06
N ALA A 68 6.10 -7.09 -6.84
CA ALA A 68 5.68 -5.84 -7.49
C ALA A 68 5.77 -5.95 -9.01
N THR A 69 6.88 -6.50 -9.53
CA THR A 69 7.09 -6.74 -10.95
C THR A 69 6.00 -7.61 -11.56
N HIS A 70 5.62 -8.71 -10.89
CA HIS A 70 4.55 -9.60 -11.35
C HIS A 70 3.23 -8.84 -11.49
N PHE A 71 2.82 -8.11 -10.45
CA PHE A 71 1.55 -7.39 -10.47
C PHE A 71 1.55 -6.22 -11.45
N PHE A 72 2.61 -5.43 -11.54
CA PHE A 72 2.66 -4.33 -12.51
C PHE A 72 2.61 -4.82 -13.97
N LYS A 73 3.25 -5.95 -14.29
CA LYS A 73 3.11 -6.59 -15.61
C LYS A 73 1.68 -7.07 -15.86
N LEU A 74 1.08 -7.74 -14.88
CA LEU A 74 -0.30 -8.22 -14.98
C LEU A 74 -1.33 -7.08 -15.14
N LEU A 75 -1.11 -5.95 -14.47
CA LEU A 75 -1.93 -4.74 -14.62
C LEU A 75 -1.75 -4.12 -16.01
N LYS A 76 -0.52 -4.03 -16.50
CA LYS A 76 -0.22 -3.54 -17.86
C LYS A 76 -0.91 -4.38 -18.93
N ASP A 77 -0.91 -5.71 -18.81
CA ASP A 77 -1.60 -6.62 -19.74
C ASP A 77 -3.13 -6.43 -19.74
N LYS A 78 -3.67 -5.82 -18.68
CA LYS A 78 -5.09 -5.45 -18.55
C LYS A 78 -5.39 -4.00 -18.89
N GLY A 79 -4.39 -3.23 -19.33
CA GLY A 79 -4.55 -1.82 -19.68
C GLY A 79 -4.66 -0.88 -18.47
N ILE A 80 -4.32 -1.35 -17.26
CA ILE A 80 -4.38 -0.53 -16.04
C ILE A 80 -3.06 0.24 -15.90
N ALA A 81 -3.17 1.57 -15.89
CA ALA A 81 -2.02 2.47 -15.85
C ALA A 81 -1.29 2.41 -14.49
N SER A 82 0.04 2.45 -14.56
CA SER A 82 0.92 2.56 -13.39
C SER A 82 2.21 3.29 -13.77
N HIS A 83 3.03 3.63 -12.77
CA HIS A 83 4.34 4.23 -13.01
C HIS A 83 5.41 3.23 -13.49
N TYR A 84 5.10 1.93 -13.58
CA TYR A 84 6.09 0.90 -13.85
C TYR A 84 6.62 0.94 -15.29
N ILE A 85 7.96 0.91 -15.45
CA ILE A 85 8.63 0.83 -16.75
C ILE A 85 9.24 -0.56 -16.94
N ALA A 86 10.13 -0.96 -16.03
CA ALA A 86 10.90 -2.19 -16.10
C ALA A 86 11.43 -2.59 -14.72
N SER A 87 11.94 -3.82 -14.61
CA SER A 87 12.70 -4.27 -13.44
C SER A 87 14.12 -4.62 -13.86
N HIS A 88 15.09 -4.35 -13.01
CA HIS A 88 16.51 -4.60 -13.26
C HIS A 88 17.13 -5.31 -12.05
N GLY A 89 17.88 -6.38 -12.31
CA GLY A 89 18.36 -7.25 -11.22
C GLY A 89 17.23 -7.84 -10.39
N ASP A 90 17.53 -8.19 -9.15
CA ASP A 90 16.60 -8.91 -8.27
C ASP A 90 15.71 -7.97 -7.44
N ASN A 91 16.20 -6.76 -7.13
CA ASN A 91 15.55 -5.86 -6.17
C ASN A 91 15.38 -4.42 -6.68
N GLU A 92 15.48 -4.18 -7.99
CA GLU A 92 15.35 -2.82 -8.54
C GLU A 92 14.23 -2.71 -9.57
N MET A 93 13.48 -1.61 -9.47
CA MET A 93 12.38 -1.29 -10.36
C MET A 93 12.57 0.12 -10.92
N ILE A 94 12.47 0.24 -12.25
CA ILE A 94 12.52 1.52 -12.95
C ILE A 94 11.09 2.01 -13.15
N VAL A 95 10.84 3.25 -12.75
CA VAL A 95 9.50 3.85 -12.77
C VAL A 95 9.52 5.27 -13.35
N GLU A 96 8.39 5.67 -13.90
CA GLU A 96 8.12 7.06 -14.24
C GLU A 96 8.08 7.91 -12.96
N PRO A 97 8.72 9.09 -12.94
CA PRO A 97 8.60 10.01 -11.81
C PRO A 97 7.13 10.39 -11.60
N ALA A 98 6.64 10.22 -10.38
CA ALA A 98 5.29 10.58 -9.99
C ALA A 98 5.28 11.40 -8.70
N VAL A 99 4.19 12.13 -8.49
CA VAL A 99 3.86 12.83 -7.24
C VAL A 99 2.65 12.13 -6.64
N PRO A 100 2.71 11.70 -5.36
CA PRO A 100 1.55 11.13 -4.69
C PRO A 100 0.40 12.13 -4.58
N ILE A 101 -0.81 11.66 -4.27
CA ILE A 101 -1.92 12.58 -3.99
C ILE A 101 -1.63 13.31 -2.68
N SER A 102 -1.42 14.62 -2.78
CA SER A 102 -0.95 15.50 -1.71
C SER A 102 -1.64 16.87 -1.80
N LEU A 103 -1.62 17.63 -0.70
CA LEU A 103 -2.04 19.02 -0.65
C LEU A 103 -0.98 19.85 0.06
N ALA A 104 -0.62 20.99 -0.52
CA ALA A 104 0.32 21.92 0.09
C ALA A 104 -0.26 22.52 1.38
N GLU A 105 0.61 22.98 2.26
CA GLU A 105 0.18 23.73 3.44
C GLU A 105 -0.43 25.06 3.02
N GLU A 106 -1.72 25.25 3.30
CA GLU A 106 -2.47 26.44 2.82
C GLU A 106 -2.15 27.70 3.60
N ALA A 107 -1.90 27.56 4.91
CA ALA A 107 -1.82 28.70 5.81
C ALA A 107 -0.74 28.49 6.89
N PRO A 108 0.56 28.54 6.52
CA PRO A 108 1.69 28.32 7.44
C PRO A 108 1.80 29.36 8.57
N GLU A 109 1.08 30.47 8.47
CA GLU A 109 0.96 31.47 9.53
C GLU A 109 0.17 30.97 10.76
N TYR A 110 -0.64 29.91 10.62
CA TYR A 110 -1.36 29.30 11.73
C TYR A 110 -0.53 28.18 12.36
N ASN A 111 -0.22 28.32 13.65
CA ASN A 111 0.49 27.30 14.41
C ASN A 111 -0.23 25.95 14.34
N GLY A 112 0.47 24.93 13.86
CA GLY A 112 -0.05 23.56 13.70
C GLY A 112 -0.60 23.24 12.31
N SER A 113 -0.59 24.19 11.37
CA SER A 113 -0.80 23.90 9.95
C SER A 113 0.30 22.98 9.42
N ALA A 114 -0.05 22.14 8.44
CA ALA A 114 0.86 21.16 7.84
C ALA A 114 0.33 20.71 6.47
N PRO A 115 1.21 20.27 5.55
CA PRO A 115 0.80 19.70 4.28
C PRO A 115 0.24 18.28 4.44
N LEU A 116 -0.66 17.88 3.54
CA LEU A 116 -0.98 16.47 3.33
C LEU A 116 0.07 15.88 2.38
N ALA A 117 1.01 15.09 2.90
CA ALA A 117 2.14 14.59 2.11
C ALA A 117 1.77 13.48 1.12
N ASN A 118 0.86 12.59 1.50
CA ASN A 118 0.43 11.43 0.69
C ASN A 118 -0.89 10.85 1.23
N LEU A 119 -1.58 10.08 0.39
CA LEU A 119 -2.72 9.25 0.74
C LEU A 119 -2.46 7.77 0.47
N GLU A 120 -2.93 6.95 1.39
CA GLU A 120 -2.96 5.51 1.29
C GLU A 120 -4.41 5.03 1.08
N PHE A 121 -4.65 4.25 0.03
CA PHE A 121 -5.97 3.73 -0.31
C PHE A 121 -6.02 2.24 0.02
N THR A 122 -6.77 1.89 1.07
CA THR A 122 -6.97 0.48 1.44
C THR A 122 -8.21 -0.07 0.78
N TRP A 123 -8.17 -1.32 0.33
CA TRP A 123 -9.37 -2.08 -0.02
C TRP A 123 -9.54 -3.26 0.93
N ARG A 124 -10.79 -3.65 1.21
CA ARG A 124 -11.09 -4.75 2.13
C ARG A 124 -12.11 -5.71 1.55
N ASN A 125 -11.70 -6.96 1.37
CA ASN A 125 -12.60 -8.09 1.10
C ASN A 125 -13.19 -8.64 2.40
N ASN A 126 -12.46 -8.50 3.52
CA ASN A 126 -12.92 -8.93 4.83
C ASN A 126 -12.51 -7.93 5.93
N GLY A 127 -13.35 -7.81 6.96
CA GLY A 127 -13.10 -6.92 8.09
C GLY A 127 -12.05 -7.48 9.04
N GLN A 128 -10.79 -7.07 8.88
CA GLN A 128 -9.68 -7.47 9.75
C GLN A 128 -8.81 -6.27 10.14
N GLY A 129 -7.93 -6.46 11.10
CA GLY A 129 -6.92 -5.49 11.50
C GLY A 129 -7.48 -4.14 11.94
N SER A 130 -7.00 -3.04 11.38
CA SER A 130 -7.44 -1.69 11.78
C SER A 130 -8.95 -1.49 11.59
N PHE A 131 -9.57 -2.19 10.63
CA PHE A 131 -11.01 -2.17 10.44
C PHE A 131 -11.73 -2.81 11.63
N TRP A 132 -11.36 -4.04 12.01
CA TRP A 132 -12.01 -4.73 13.13
C TRP A 132 -11.77 -4.02 14.46
N ARG A 133 -10.58 -3.44 14.67
CA ARG A 133 -10.29 -2.63 15.87
C ARG A 133 -11.23 -1.43 15.99
N ARG A 134 -11.54 -0.78 14.86
CA ARG A 134 -12.42 0.39 14.79
C ARG A 134 -13.91 0.04 14.89
N TYR A 135 -14.28 -1.14 14.38
CA TYR A 135 -15.67 -1.62 14.35
C TYR A 135 -15.84 -2.90 15.16
N PRO A 136 -15.71 -2.84 16.50
CA PRO A 136 -15.68 -4.04 17.35
C PRO A 136 -17.01 -4.81 17.41
N PHE A 137 -18.08 -4.25 16.85
CA PHE A 137 -19.41 -4.85 16.74
C PHE A 137 -19.54 -5.81 15.55
N ILE A 138 -18.49 -5.99 14.72
CA ILE A 138 -18.48 -6.98 13.65
C ILE A 138 -17.64 -8.21 14.02
N LYS A 139 -17.99 -9.35 13.43
CA LYS A 139 -17.18 -10.57 13.49
C LYS A 139 -15.83 -10.35 12.77
N PRO A 140 -14.69 -10.80 13.33
CA PRO A 140 -13.43 -10.82 12.60
C PRO A 140 -13.53 -11.57 11.28
N CYS A 141 -12.91 -11.02 10.24
CA CYS A 141 -12.96 -11.53 8.88
C CYS A 141 -14.38 -11.69 8.30
N ARG A 142 -15.36 -10.93 8.80
CA ARG A 142 -16.67 -10.77 8.13
C ARG A 142 -16.46 -10.35 6.68
N LYS A 143 -17.20 -10.93 5.75
CA LYS A 143 -17.16 -10.54 4.33
C LYS A 143 -17.56 -9.07 4.17
N LEU A 144 -16.81 -8.37 3.33
CA LEU A 144 -17.06 -7.01 2.86
C LEU A 144 -17.15 -7.01 1.34
N ASN A 145 -17.77 -5.98 0.77
CA ASN A 145 -17.95 -5.85 -0.67
C ASN A 145 -16.85 -4.98 -1.29
N CYS A 146 -15.59 -5.34 -1.09
CA CYS A 146 -14.41 -4.56 -1.52
C CYS A 146 -14.49 -3.09 -1.06
N LEU A 147 -14.60 -2.89 0.26
CA LEU A 147 -14.68 -1.54 0.82
C LEU A 147 -13.38 -0.79 0.57
N VAL A 148 -13.47 0.40 -0.03
CA VAL A 148 -12.34 1.32 -0.20
C VAL A 148 -12.35 2.38 0.90
N GLU A 149 -11.21 2.59 1.56
CA GLU A 149 -10.98 3.65 2.54
C GLU A 149 -9.73 4.46 2.16
N ALA A 150 -9.73 5.76 2.43
CA ALA A 150 -8.57 6.63 2.28
C ALA A 150 -7.95 6.98 3.64
N TRP A 151 -6.63 7.09 3.68
CA TRP A 151 -5.85 7.33 4.90
C TRP A 151 -4.76 8.35 4.62
N THR A 152 -4.53 9.27 5.58
CA THR A 152 -3.33 10.11 5.54
C THR A 152 -2.09 9.28 5.81
N LYS A 153 -0.95 9.67 5.23
CA LYS A 153 0.36 9.12 5.58
C LYS A 153 1.08 10.06 6.54
N GLY A 154 1.40 9.62 7.75
CA GLY A 154 2.10 10.43 8.75
C GLY A 154 2.59 9.62 9.94
N ASP A 155 2.91 10.27 11.06
CA ASP A 155 3.30 9.58 12.31
C ASP A 155 2.21 8.64 12.83
N THR A 156 0.95 8.98 12.53
CA THR A 156 -0.20 8.12 12.72
C THR A 156 -1.11 8.30 11.53
N ASP A 157 -1.40 7.22 10.82
CA ASP A 157 -2.32 7.25 9.69
C ASP A 157 -3.74 7.49 10.17
N ILE A 158 -4.39 8.52 9.63
CA ILE A 158 -5.74 8.93 10.01
C ILE A 158 -6.69 8.57 8.87
N LEU A 159 -7.78 7.89 9.19
CA LEU A 159 -8.86 7.67 8.24
C LEU A 159 -9.45 9.03 7.84
N ILE A 160 -9.51 9.29 6.54
CA ILE A 160 -10.15 10.47 5.98
C ILE A 160 -11.29 10.05 5.05
N THR A 161 -12.42 10.76 5.13
CA THR A 161 -13.57 10.47 4.26
C THR A 161 -13.37 11.06 2.87
N PHE A 162 -13.99 10.48 1.85
CA PHE A 162 -13.91 11.01 0.50
C PHE A 162 -14.57 12.40 0.40
N GLU A 163 -15.65 12.62 1.13
CA GLU A 163 -16.30 13.93 1.24
C GLU A 163 -15.35 14.97 1.85
N SER A 164 -14.58 14.61 2.89
CA SER A 164 -13.56 15.52 3.44
C SER A 164 -12.45 15.83 2.43
N LEU A 165 -12.02 14.86 1.62
CA LEU A 165 -11.03 15.08 0.56
C LEU A 165 -11.53 16.04 -0.53
N GLU A 166 -12.84 16.01 -0.80
CA GLU A 166 -13.48 16.93 -1.74
C GLU A 166 -13.61 18.34 -1.17
N ASP A 167 -14.17 18.47 0.02
CA ASP A 167 -14.43 19.77 0.64
C ASP A 167 -13.14 20.51 0.99
N THR A 168 -12.04 19.79 1.23
CA THR A 168 -10.70 20.36 1.44
C THR A 168 -9.92 20.57 0.15
N GLY A 169 -10.49 20.28 -1.02
CA GLY A 169 -9.85 20.52 -2.31
C GLY A 169 -8.70 19.57 -2.67
N VAL A 170 -8.47 18.51 -1.90
CA VAL A 170 -7.44 17.49 -2.19
C VAL A 170 -7.78 16.74 -3.48
N MET A 171 -9.06 16.46 -3.70
CA MET A 171 -9.56 15.73 -4.87
C MET A 171 -10.91 16.25 -5.31
N THR A 172 -11.15 16.35 -6.61
CA THR A 172 -12.49 16.60 -7.14
C THR A 172 -13.38 15.37 -7.01
N ARG A 173 -14.71 15.53 -7.09
CA ARG A 173 -15.67 14.42 -7.16
C ARG A 173 -15.33 13.41 -8.25
N ALA A 174 -14.93 13.89 -9.43
CA ALA A 174 -14.57 13.05 -10.57
C ALA A 174 -13.33 12.20 -10.28
N GLU A 175 -12.31 12.80 -9.64
CA GLU A 175 -11.10 12.08 -9.23
C GLU A 175 -11.37 11.06 -8.12
N ILE A 176 -12.28 11.36 -7.18
CA ILE A 176 -12.71 10.40 -6.15
C ILE A 176 -13.34 9.16 -6.79
N GLU A 177 -14.24 9.35 -7.76
CA GLU A 177 -14.84 8.21 -8.47
C GLU A 177 -13.81 7.45 -9.32
N GLN A 178 -12.87 8.16 -9.95
CA GLN A 178 -11.73 7.53 -10.64
C GLN A 178 -10.90 6.68 -9.68
N VAL A 179 -10.56 7.19 -8.49
CA VAL A 179 -9.80 6.47 -7.47
C VAL A 179 -10.53 5.23 -6.99
N LYS A 180 -11.82 5.35 -6.65
CA LYS A 180 -12.61 4.20 -6.19
C LYS A 180 -12.70 3.12 -7.25
N SER A 181 -12.89 3.51 -8.52
CA SER A 181 -12.88 2.58 -9.66
C SER A 181 -11.52 1.92 -9.82
N LEU A 182 -10.43 2.69 -9.86
CA LEU A 182 -9.06 2.20 -10.06
C LEU A 182 -8.65 1.24 -8.94
N VAL A 183 -8.87 1.61 -7.67
CA VAL A 183 -8.57 0.74 -6.51
C VAL A 183 -9.33 -0.57 -6.58
N THR A 184 -10.63 -0.51 -6.90
CA THR A 184 -11.48 -1.72 -7.00
C THR A 184 -11.04 -2.61 -8.16
N GLU A 185 -10.66 -2.03 -9.30
CA GLU A 185 -10.18 -2.76 -10.47
C GLU A 185 -8.86 -3.49 -10.17
N ILE A 186 -7.87 -2.78 -9.60
CA ILE A 186 -6.58 -3.35 -9.21
C ILE A 186 -6.81 -4.43 -8.13
N ALA A 187 -7.62 -4.15 -7.12
CA ALA A 187 -7.96 -5.12 -6.07
C ALA A 187 -8.57 -6.40 -6.64
N ALA A 188 -9.44 -6.29 -7.66
CA ALA A 188 -10.02 -7.45 -8.33
C ALA A 188 -8.97 -8.26 -9.11
N VAL A 189 -7.99 -7.60 -9.73
CA VAL A 189 -6.86 -8.28 -10.40
C VAL A 189 -6.01 -9.04 -9.38
N VAL A 190 -5.60 -8.37 -8.30
CA VAL A 190 -4.79 -8.98 -7.22
C VAL A 190 -5.53 -10.15 -6.58
N THR A 191 -6.82 -9.96 -6.24
CA THR A 191 -7.65 -11.00 -5.62
C THR A 191 -7.80 -12.22 -6.52
N ARG A 192 -8.02 -12.04 -7.84
CA ARG A 192 -8.14 -13.17 -8.78
C ARG A 192 -6.83 -13.92 -8.99
N ASP A 193 -5.71 -13.22 -9.14
CA ASP A 193 -4.39 -13.88 -9.29
C ASP A 193 -4.07 -14.72 -8.05
N MET A 194 -4.28 -14.18 -6.86
CA MET A 194 -4.07 -14.90 -5.60
C MET A 194 -5.03 -16.09 -5.45
N ALA A 195 -6.32 -15.90 -5.76
CA ALA A 195 -7.30 -16.97 -5.69
C ALA A 195 -6.95 -18.16 -6.60
N SER A 196 -6.38 -17.89 -7.79
CA SER A 196 -5.91 -18.94 -8.70
C SER A 196 -4.79 -19.82 -8.09
N ARG A 197 -4.13 -19.33 -7.05
CA ARG A 197 -3.05 -20.00 -6.30
C ARG A 197 -3.52 -20.58 -4.96
N GLY A 198 -4.84 -20.64 -4.73
CA GLY A 198 -5.43 -21.12 -3.47
C GLY A 198 -5.23 -20.16 -2.29
N LEU A 199 -4.99 -18.88 -2.58
CA LEU A 199 -4.76 -17.84 -1.60
C LEU A 199 -5.92 -16.84 -1.60
N HIS A 200 -6.30 -16.37 -0.42
CA HIS A 200 -7.38 -15.41 -0.25
C HIS A 200 -6.86 -14.08 0.27
N VAL A 201 -7.12 -13.02 -0.49
CA VAL A 201 -6.75 -11.65 -0.11
C VAL A 201 -7.81 -11.09 0.83
N ILE A 202 -7.42 -10.80 2.06
CA ILE A 202 -8.27 -10.23 3.11
C ILE A 202 -8.45 -8.73 2.86
N ASP A 203 -7.34 -8.03 2.70
CA ASP A 203 -7.25 -6.61 2.41
C ASP A 203 -5.86 -6.28 1.86
N GLY A 204 -5.70 -5.03 1.42
CA GLY A 204 -4.40 -4.47 1.11
C GLY A 204 -4.45 -2.95 0.99
N LYS A 205 -3.33 -2.38 0.56
CA LYS A 205 -3.13 -0.95 0.40
C LYS A 205 -2.46 -0.61 -0.94
N PHE A 206 -2.89 0.48 -1.55
CA PHE A 206 -2.22 1.11 -2.69
C PHE A 206 -1.88 2.57 -2.38
N GLU A 207 -0.79 3.05 -2.97
CA GLU A 207 -0.54 4.49 -3.10
C GLU A 207 -0.82 4.90 -4.55
N LEU A 208 -1.49 6.05 -4.72
CA LEU A 208 -1.84 6.59 -6.02
C LEU A 208 -1.18 7.95 -6.22
N GLY A 209 -0.94 8.30 -7.49
CA GLY A 209 -0.30 9.57 -7.82
C GLY A 209 -0.50 9.97 -9.27
N ARG A 210 0.18 11.05 -9.64
CA ARG A 210 0.19 11.65 -10.99
C ARG A 210 1.61 11.69 -11.50
N LEU A 211 1.83 11.37 -12.77
CA LEU A 211 3.17 11.47 -13.36
C LEU A 211 3.65 12.93 -13.41
N LYS A 212 4.93 13.16 -13.13
CA LYS A 212 5.56 14.48 -13.33
C LYS A 212 5.57 14.79 -14.82
N GLY A 213 4.96 15.90 -15.21
CA GLY A 213 4.80 16.28 -16.62
C GLY A 213 3.77 15.44 -17.39
N GLY A 214 2.96 14.64 -16.70
CA GLY A 214 1.83 13.91 -17.30
C GLY A 214 0.59 14.78 -17.49
N ASP A 215 -0.49 14.16 -17.99
CA ASP A 215 -1.80 14.78 -18.22
C ASP A 215 -2.67 14.94 -16.96
N GLY A 216 -2.08 14.71 -15.78
CA GLY A 216 -2.78 14.79 -14.50
C GLY A 216 -3.61 13.56 -14.14
N ARG A 217 -3.64 12.50 -14.97
CA ARG A 217 -4.37 11.26 -14.62
C ARG A 217 -3.79 10.60 -13.38
N ILE A 218 -4.69 10.13 -12.52
CA ILE A 218 -4.36 9.31 -11.35
C ILE A 218 -4.07 7.87 -11.79
N LEU A 219 -2.97 7.32 -11.29
CA LEU A 219 -2.53 5.96 -11.55
C LEU A 219 -1.89 5.32 -10.31
N LEU A 220 -1.65 4.01 -10.38
CA LEU A 220 -0.96 3.26 -9.33
C LEU A 220 0.53 3.61 -9.29
N ILE A 221 1.01 4.01 -8.12
CA ILE A 221 2.43 4.23 -7.83
C ILE A 221 2.91 3.28 -6.72
N ASP A 222 4.10 3.53 -6.20
CA ASP A 222 4.82 2.72 -5.21
C ASP A 222 4.95 1.23 -5.59
N GLU A 223 4.31 0.32 -4.85
CA GLU A 223 4.44 -1.12 -5.00
C GLU A 223 3.11 -1.88 -4.79
N ILE A 224 3.08 -3.12 -5.28
CA ILE A 224 2.21 -4.18 -4.76
C ILE A 224 3.15 -5.29 -4.30
N SER A 225 3.27 -5.49 -2.99
CA SER A 225 4.22 -6.45 -2.40
C SER A 225 3.60 -7.17 -1.20
N PRO A 226 4.28 -8.17 -0.62
CA PRO A 226 3.79 -8.84 0.59
C PRO A 226 3.59 -7.89 1.79
N ASP A 227 4.31 -6.75 1.84
CA ASP A 227 4.20 -5.80 2.95
C ASP A 227 2.86 -5.03 2.92
N VAL A 228 2.23 -4.91 1.75
CA VAL A 228 0.99 -4.14 1.56
C VAL A 228 -0.26 -5.01 1.38
N LEU A 229 -0.13 -6.33 1.53
CA LEU A 229 -1.21 -7.30 1.39
C LEU A 229 -1.36 -8.17 2.62
N ARG A 230 -2.61 -8.51 2.94
CA ARG A 230 -2.93 -9.54 3.92
C ARG A 230 -3.56 -10.73 3.22
N VAL A 231 -2.89 -11.87 3.27
CA VAL A 231 -3.28 -13.06 2.51
C VAL A 231 -3.42 -14.26 3.45
N CYS A 232 -4.46 -15.07 3.23
CA CYS A 232 -4.77 -16.27 4.01
C CYS A 232 -4.75 -17.49 3.09
N ARG A 233 -4.09 -18.57 3.52
CA ARG A 233 -4.14 -19.86 2.83
C ARG A 233 -5.33 -20.68 3.35
N GLY A 234 -6.11 -21.26 2.43
CA GLY A 234 -7.17 -22.20 2.77
C GLY A 234 -8.54 -21.58 3.08
N TYR A 235 -8.81 -20.36 2.60
CA TYR A 235 -10.10 -19.68 2.79
C TYR A 235 -11.31 -20.59 2.53
N ALA A 236 -12.20 -20.65 3.51
CA ALA A 236 -13.40 -21.46 3.49
C ALA A 236 -14.60 -20.59 3.90
N PRO A 237 -15.37 -20.04 2.94
CA PRO A 237 -16.53 -19.21 3.23
C PRO A 237 -17.67 -20.03 3.85
N ASP A 238 -18.35 -19.48 4.86
CA ASP A 238 -19.64 -19.98 5.32
C ASP A 238 -20.79 -19.52 4.40
N ALA A 239 -22.04 -19.87 4.73
CA ALA A 239 -23.22 -19.49 3.94
C ALA A 239 -23.42 -17.97 3.77
N ARG A 240 -22.79 -17.14 4.61
CA ARG A 240 -22.80 -15.68 4.51
C ARG A 240 -21.54 -15.13 3.82
N GLY A 241 -20.61 -16.00 3.43
CA GLY A 241 -19.33 -15.65 2.83
C GLY A 241 -18.23 -15.29 3.84
N ASP A 242 -18.49 -15.40 5.14
CA ASP A 242 -17.49 -15.12 6.16
C ASP A 242 -16.44 -16.24 6.19
N CYS A 243 -15.17 -15.90 6.38
CA CYS A 243 -14.12 -16.92 6.47
C CYS A 243 -14.26 -17.74 7.75
N SER A 244 -14.53 -19.05 7.62
CA SER A 244 -14.66 -19.98 8.75
C SER A 244 -13.33 -20.39 9.38
N ILE A 245 -12.23 -20.29 8.64
CA ILE A 245 -10.88 -20.68 9.10
C ILE A 245 -9.98 -19.48 9.41
N HIS A 246 -10.51 -18.26 9.47
CA HIS A 246 -9.69 -17.05 9.60
C HIS A 246 -8.78 -17.06 10.84
N SER A 247 -9.22 -17.68 11.94
CA SER A 247 -8.45 -17.81 13.17
C SER A 247 -7.17 -18.65 13.00
N LYS A 248 -7.09 -19.46 11.93
CA LYS A 248 -5.87 -20.21 11.55
C LYS A 248 -4.92 -19.40 10.68
N CYS A 249 -5.39 -18.29 10.10
CA CYS A 249 -4.59 -17.42 9.25
C CYS A 249 -4.06 -16.22 10.02
N ILE A 250 -4.91 -15.57 10.83
CA ILE A 250 -4.59 -14.34 11.54
C ILE A 250 -5.21 -14.42 12.92
N GLU A 251 -4.36 -14.44 13.94
CA GLU A 251 -4.81 -14.49 15.32
C GLU A 251 -5.18 -13.07 15.76
N THR A 252 -6.33 -12.92 16.40
CA THR A 252 -6.74 -11.65 17.02
C THR A 252 -6.79 -11.84 18.52
N LYS A 253 -6.12 -10.98 19.28
CA LYS A 253 -6.12 -11.00 20.75
C LYS A 253 -6.85 -9.79 21.31
N PHE A 254 -7.49 -9.99 22.46
CA PHE A 254 -8.07 -8.93 23.26
C PHE A 254 -7.51 -9.04 24.68
N ALA A 255 -6.72 -8.05 25.09
CA ALA A 255 -6.12 -8.00 26.42
C ALA A 255 -6.06 -6.54 26.89
N GLY A 256 -6.47 -6.29 28.14
CA GLY A 256 -6.42 -4.95 28.74
C GLY A 256 -7.20 -3.88 27.96
N GLY A 257 -8.33 -4.22 27.34
CA GLY A 257 -9.10 -3.29 26.52
C GLY A 257 -8.53 -3.03 25.11
N LYS A 258 -7.36 -3.58 24.79
CA LYS A 258 -6.70 -3.43 23.50
C LYS A 258 -6.95 -4.66 22.62
N ARG A 259 -7.36 -4.41 21.37
CA ARG A 259 -7.45 -5.41 20.31
C ARG A 259 -6.16 -5.40 19.51
N THR A 260 -5.50 -6.54 19.37
CA THR A 260 -4.28 -6.69 18.57
C THR A 260 -4.44 -7.80 17.55
N ILE A 261 -3.65 -7.71 16.48
CA ILE A 261 -3.40 -8.84 15.58
C ILE A 261 -2.08 -9.47 16.04
N VAL A 262 -1.97 -10.79 15.94
CA VAL A 262 -0.75 -11.56 16.19
C VAL A 262 -0.44 -12.42 14.97
#